data_AF-A0ABC8ULF8-F1
#
_entry.id   AF-A0ABC8ULF8-F1
#
_cell.length_a   1.000
_cell.length_b   1.000
_cell.length_c   1.000
_cell.angle_alpha   90.00
_cell.angle_beta   90.00
_cell.angle_gamma   90.00
#
_symmetry.space_group_name_H-M   'P 1'
#
loop_
_entity.id
_entity.type
_entity.pdbx_description
1 polymer ?
#
loop_
_entity_poly.entity_id
_entity_poly.type
_entity_poly.pdbx_seq_one_letter_code
_entity_poly.pdbx_strand_id
1 'polypeptide(L)'
;MSVHASNILEDQKEEQSHLVEVANAEKQLWALINSKGPLHEDVQALYRKVRDGYEDIILNDHETVEFQDVEYSLWKLHYKHIDEFRKRIRQSSADENMRSGTPQDVASMQNIIDNHMEGFKSFLSEAAQYYQNLITELRRCYELPEEPLLYRMDGGSVSVEPAKLLKYRYSCHRFYVCLGDLARYQELCKKLAIQNCDWSLAASYYLEATMIWPDSGNPHNQLALLATYIGDDFLALYHCVRSLAVKEPFPDAWDNLKLLFETNSSSCLHLLSTEAAFDFLKPSERSSSWMKSNTRSGSLSKNKVEAAEYVCSGETDLWPLFVRMISFFFVRSSDASYVPVYHHCNLTAVLICNLI
;
A
#
# COMPACT_ATOMS: atom_id res chain seq x y z
N MET A 1 -23.59 31.58 28.67
CA MET A 1 -24.09 30.67 27.61
C MET A 1 -24.20 31.33 26.23
N SER A 2 -24.58 32.62 26.11
CA SER A 2 -24.75 33.27 24.80
C SER A 2 -23.44 33.59 24.04
N VAL A 3 -22.34 33.91 24.72
CA VAL A 3 -21.08 34.31 24.06
C VAL A 3 -20.32 33.10 23.49
N HIS A 4 -20.33 31.97 24.20
CA HIS A 4 -19.66 30.75 23.75
C HIS A 4 -20.32 30.15 22.50
N ALA A 5 -21.65 30.19 22.41
CA ALA A 5 -22.37 29.74 21.22
C ALA A 5 -22.16 30.66 20.00
N SER A 6 -21.98 31.97 20.21
CA SER A 6 -21.65 32.91 19.13
C SER A 6 -20.24 32.70 18.59
N ASN A 7 -19.26 32.45 19.46
CA ASN A 7 -17.87 32.19 19.04
C ASN A 7 -17.76 30.90 18.22
N ILE A 8 -18.43 29.81 18.65
CA ILE A 8 -18.44 28.54 17.89
C ILE A 8 -19.02 28.72 16.48
N LEU A 9 -20.02 29.59 16.32
CA LEU A 9 -20.65 29.84 15.02
C LEU A 9 -19.77 30.71 14.09
N GLU A 10 -18.97 31.63 14.67
CA GLU A 10 -17.99 32.41 13.91
C GLU A 10 -16.80 31.55 13.48
N ASP A 11 -16.26 30.73 14.38
CA ASP A 11 -15.16 29.79 14.09
C ASP A 11 -15.54 28.80 12.97
N GLN A 12 -16.76 28.24 13.02
CA GLN A 12 -17.27 27.34 11.98
C GLN A 12 -17.38 28.01 10.60
N LYS A 13 -17.74 29.29 10.57
CA LYS A 13 -17.91 30.03 9.32
C LYS A 13 -16.56 30.40 8.72
N GLU A 14 -15.57 30.68 9.56
CA GLU A 14 -14.20 30.94 9.15
C GLU A 14 -13.55 29.67 8.59
N GLU A 15 -13.62 28.53 9.29
CA GLU A 15 -13.10 27.23 8.81
C GLU A 15 -13.72 26.80 7.46
N GLN A 16 -15.04 26.95 7.30
CA GLN A 16 -15.69 26.67 6.02
C GLN A 16 -15.22 27.62 4.90
N SER A 17 -14.91 28.87 5.23
CA SER A 17 -14.32 29.82 4.28
C SER A 17 -12.92 29.37 3.86
N HIS A 18 -12.08 28.96 4.80
CA HIS A 18 -10.73 28.46 4.54
C HIS A 18 -10.76 27.22 3.63
N LEU A 19 -11.63 26.24 3.91
CA LEU A 19 -11.81 25.05 3.06
C LEU A 19 -12.21 25.40 1.62
N VAL A 20 -13.11 26.38 1.44
CA VAL A 20 -13.53 26.84 0.11
C VAL A 20 -12.39 27.53 -0.62
N GLU A 21 -11.56 28.31 0.07
CA GLU A 21 -10.37 28.95 -0.50
C GLU A 21 -9.35 27.92 -0.98
N VAL A 22 -9.04 26.92 -0.15
CA VAL A 22 -8.14 25.82 -0.51
C VAL A 22 -8.67 25.04 -1.71
N ALA A 23 -9.97 24.70 -1.71
CA ALA A 23 -10.59 24.00 -2.83
C ALA A 23 -10.57 24.80 -4.14
N ASN A 24 -10.72 26.13 -4.07
CA ASN A 24 -10.62 26.99 -5.24
C ASN A 24 -9.18 27.12 -5.75
N ALA A 25 -8.20 27.21 -4.85
CA ALA A 25 -6.79 27.18 -5.20
C ALA A 25 -6.39 25.82 -5.83
N GLU A 26 -6.93 24.71 -5.33
CA GLU A 26 -6.73 23.38 -5.92
C GLU A 26 -7.30 23.30 -7.36
N LYS A 27 -8.48 23.88 -7.63
CA LYS A 27 -9.01 23.95 -9.00
C LYS A 27 -8.10 24.72 -9.95
N GLN A 28 -7.54 25.85 -9.48
CA GLN A 28 -6.58 26.63 -10.25
C GLN A 28 -5.28 25.86 -10.51
N LEU A 29 -4.80 25.12 -9.50
CA LEU A 29 -3.65 24.24 -9.62
C LEU A 29 -3.82 23.22 -10.75
N TRP A 30 -4.97 22.56 -10.83
CA TRP A 30 -5.21 21.58 -11.90
C TRP A 30 -5.26 22.21 -13.29
N ALA A 31 -5.84 23.40 -13.43
CA ALA A 31 -5.81 24.14 -14.69
C ALA A 31 -4.37 24.51 -15.11
N LEU A 32 -3.53 24.88 -14.13
CA LEU A 32 -2.14 25.25 -14.36
C LEU A 32 -1.26 24.03 -14.68
N ILE A 33 -1.46 22.91 -14.00
CA ILE A 33 -0.79 21.63 -14.28
C ILE A 33 -1.07 21.16 -15.71
N ASN A 34 -2.32 21.28 -16.16
CA ASN A 34 -2.71 20.88 -17.52
C ASN A 34 -2.08 21.77 -18.60
N SER A 35 -1.81 23.03 -18.30
CA SER A 35 -1.26 23.98 -19.28
C SER A 35 0.27 24.05 -19.28
N LYS A 36 0.92 23.97 -18.12
CA LYS A 36 2.37 24.20 -17.98
C LYS A 36 3.18 22.98 -17.52
N GLY A 37 2.53 21.99 -16.91
CA GLY A 37 3.19 20.82 -16.32
C GLY A 37 3.68 20.97 -14.89
N PRO A 38 4.11 19.86 -14.26
CA PRO A 38 4.25 19.74 -12.81
C PRO A 38 5.58 20.31 -12.31
N LEU A 39 6.56 20.45 -13.22
CA LEU A 39 7.88 21.02 -12.97
C LEU A 39 7.89 22.55 -13.07
N HIS A 40 6.81 23.17 -13.55
CA HIS A 40 6.79 24.63 -13.68
C HIS A 40 6.79 25.29 -12.29
N GLU A 41 7.60 26.33 -12.09
CA GLU A 41 7.77 26.99 -10.80
C GLU A 41 6.45 27.49 -10.20
N ASP A 42 5.59 28.16 -11.00
CA ASP A 42 4.25 28.57 -10.56
C ASP A 42 3.39 27.39 -10.08
N VAL A 43 3.50 26.22 -10.70
CA VAL A 43 2.75 25.03 -10.31
C VAL A 43 3.26 24.51 -8.97
N GLN A 44 4.57 24.44 -8.79
CA GLN A 44 5.18 24.03 -7.52
C GLN A 44 4.87 25.01 -6.38
N ALA A 45 4.84 26.31 -6.67
CA ALA A 45 4.48 27.35 -5.70
C ALA A 45 2.99 27.25 -5.31
N LEU A 46 2.10 27.12 -6.29
CA LEU A 46 0.67 26.97 -6.03
C LEU A 46 0.35 25.65 -5.34
N TYR A 47 1.03 24.56 -5.69
CA TYR A 47 0.92 23.28 -5.01
C TYR A 47 1.29 23.40 -3.53
N ARG A 48 2.44 24.02 -3.20
CA ARG A 48 2.85 24.26 -1.82
C ARG A 48 1.80 25.10 -1.08
N LYS A 49 1.29 26.17 -1.70
CA LYS A 49 0.22 26.98 -1.11
C LYS A 49 -1.05 26.18 -0.78
N VAL A 50 -1.49 25.30 -1.68
CA VAL A 50 -2.69 24.46 -1.44
C VAL A 50 -2.40 23.45 -0.32
N ARG A 51 -1.23 22.81 -0.33
CA ARG A 51 -0.79 21.88 0.71
C ARG A 51 -0.74 22.55 2.09
N ASP A 52 -0.10 23.71 2.17
CA ASP A 52 0.05 24.47 3.42
C ASP A 52 -1.33 24.96 3.93
N GLY A 53 -2.28 25.23 3.03
CA GLY A 53 -3.67 25.52 3.42
C GLY A 53 -4.40 24.33 4.05
N TYR A 54 -4.19 23.11 3.53
CA TYR A 54 -4.69 21.90 4.19
C TYR A 54 -4.00 21.65 5.54
N GLU A 55 -2.69 21.90 5.63
CA GLU A 55 -1.94 21.80 6.89
C GLU A 55 -2.49 22.73 7.96
N ASP A 56 -2.74 23.99 7.62
CA ASP A 56 -3.27 24.99 8.55
C ASP A 56 -4.63 24.55 9.13
N ILE A 57 -5.51 24.02 8.28
CA ILE A 57 -6.80 23.47 8.71
C ILE A 57 -6.59 22.27 9.65
N ILE A 58 -5.68 21.35 9.32
CA ILE A 58 -5.38 20.16 10.13
C ILE A 58 -4.80 20.53 11.50
N LEU A 59 -3.94 21.53 11.57
CA LEU A 59 -3.26 21.92 12.81
C LEU A 59 -4.12 22.82 13.72
N ASN A 60 -5.07 23.57 13.15
CA ASN A 60 -5.91 24.51 13.87
C ASN A 60 -7.35 24.01 14.15
N ASP A 61 -7.78 22.86 13.63
CA ASP A 61 -9.15 22.36 13.84
C ASP A 61 -9.45 22.15 15.33
N HIS A 62 -10.42 22.92 15.83
CA HIS A 62 -10.82 23.00 17.22
C HIS A 62 -12.09 22.21 17.56
N GLU A 63 -12.50 21.23 16.74
CA GLU A 63 -13.53 20.19 16.96
C GLU A 63 -14.67 20.17 15.93
N THR A 64 -14.62 20.98 14.86
CA THR A 64 -15.81 21.33 14.06
C THR A 64 -15.86 20.79 12.63
N VAL A 65 -14.73 20.41 12.02
CA VAL A 65 -14.70 19.75 10.71
C VAL A 65 -14.64 18.23 10.89
N GLU A 66 -15.25 17.46 9.98
CA GLU A 66 -14.92 16.04 9.85
C GLU A 66 -13.45 15.95 9.39
N PHE A 67 -12.53 16.00 10.36
CA PHE A 67 -11.08 16.01 10.20
C PHE A 67 -10.57 15.02 9.14
N GLN A 68 -11.25 13.87 9.05
CA GLN A 68 -10.96 12.79 8.10
C GLN A 68 -11.07 13.22 6.62
N ASP A 69 -11.97 14.15 6.31
CA ASP A 69 -12.18 14.66 4.94
C ASP A 69 -11.04 15.57 4.49
N VAL A 70 -10.47 16.35 5.41
CA VAL A 70 -9.36 17.26 5.12
C VAL A 70 -8.09 16.46 4.86
N GLU A 71 -7.78 15.48 5.71
CA GLU A 71 -6.64 14.58 5.51
C GLU A 71 -6.77 13.76 4.23
N TYR A 72 -7.99 13.28 3.92
CA TYR A 72 -8.27 12.61 2.67
C TYR A 72 -8.03 13.52 1.47
N SER A 73 -8.48 14.77 1.55
CA SER A 73 -8.32 15.77 0.48
C SER A 73 -6.85 16.13 0.26
N LEU A 74 -6.08 16.28 1.34
CA LEU A 74 -4.62 16.45 1.30
C LEU A 74 -3.95 15.26 0.61
N TRP A 75 -4.24 14.02 1.01
CA TRP A 75 -3.67 12.85 0.33
C TRP A 75 -4.09 12.78 -1.14
N LYS A 76 -5.35 13.10 -1.46
CA LYS A 76 -5.85 13.14 -2.83
C LYS A 76 -5.12 14.17 -3.69
N LEU A 77 -4.75 15.32 -3.12
CA LEU A 77 -3.88 16.31 -3.77
C LEU A 77 -2.51 15.69 -4.11
N HIS A 78 -1.84 15.06 -3.13
CA HIS A 78 -0.56 14.37 -3.35
C HIS A 78 -0.69 13.29 -4.42
N TYR A 79 -1.67 12.40 -4.31
CA TYR A 79 -1.87 11.27 -5.21
C TYR A 79 -2.13 11.69 -6.65
N LYS A 80 -2.97 12.71 -6.87
CA LYS A 80 -3.20 13.25 -8.22
C LYS A 80 -1.92 13.82 -8.81
N HIS A 81 -1.08 14.49 -8.00
CA HIS A 81 0.20 15.01 -8.47
C HIS A 81 1.17 13.87 -8.83
N ILE A 82 1.23 12.81 -8.01
CA ILE A 82 1.97 11.56 -8.31
C ILE A 82 1.52 10.96 -9.63
N ASP A 83 0.20 10.81 -9.85
CA ASP A 83 -0.31 10.23 -11.09
C ASP A 83 0.04 11.07 -12.32
N GLU A 84 0.01 12.39 -12.18
CA GLU A 84 0.38 13.29 -13.26
C GLU A 84 1.88 13.23 -13.61
N PHE A 85 2.77 13.11 -12.62
CA PHE A 85 4.19 12.81 -12.87
C PHE A 85 4.35 11.48 -13.62
N ARG A 86 3.71 10.42 -13.12
CA ARG A 86 3.78 9.08 -13.73
C ARG A 86 3.22 9.07 -15.15
N LYS A 87 2.15 9.81 -15.41
CA LYS A 87 1.55 9.97 -16.74
C LYS A 87 2.53 10.62 -17.70
N ARG A 88 3.19 11.72 -17.32
CA ARG A 88 4.20 12.37 -18.17
C ARG A 88 5.39 11.47 -18.46
N ILE A 89 5.90 10.76 -17.45
CA ILE A 89 7.00 9.80 -17.63
C ILE A 89 6.61 8.68 -18.61
N ARG A 90 5.40 8.14 -18.51
CA ARG A 90 4.88 7.12 -19.45
C ARG A 90 4.69 7.66 -20.87
N GLN A 91 4.20 8.90 -21.02
CA GLN A 91 4.01 9.52 -22.34
C GLN A 91 5.34 9.76 -23.04
N SER A 92 6.32 10.32 -22.33
CA SER A 92 7.65 10.58 -22.89
C SER A 92 8.40 9.29 -23.28
N SER A 93 8.22 8.20 -22.52
CA SER A 93 8.81 6.89 -22.86
C SER A 93 8.09 6.16 -24.00
N ALA A 94 6.78 6.35 -24.17
CA ALA A 94 6.04 5.80 -25.31
C ALA A 94 6.43 6.50 -26.63
N ASP A 95 6.60 7.83 -26.60
CA ASP A 95 7.02 8.62 -27.75
C ASP A 95 8.44 8.26 -28.22
N GLU A 96 9.35 7.92 -27.29
CA GLU A 96 10.69 7.42 -27.59
C GLU A 96 10.65 6.11 -28.41
N ASN A 97 9.80 5.15 -28.01
CA ASN A 97 9.67 3.85 -28.69
C ASN A 97 9.04 3.96 -30.09
N MET A 98 8.24 5.01 -30.35
CA MET A 98 7.54 5.20 -31.63
C MET A 98 8.32 6.01 -32.67
N ARG A 99 9.30 6.82 -32.24
CA ARG A 99 10.08 7.68 -33.14
C ARG A 99 11.50 7.15 -33.27
N SER A 100 11.80 6.49 -34.38
CA SER A 100 13.18 6.25 -34.84
C SER A 100 13.80 7.57 -35.36
N GLY A 101 14.09 8.48 -34.43
CA GLY A 101 14.70 9.78 -34.69
C GLY A 101 16.22 9.71 -34.83
N THR A 102 16.85 10.85 -35.12
CA THR A 102 18.32 10.94 -35.16
C THR A 102 18.91 10.73 -33.75
N PRO A 103 20.20 10.34 -33.59
CA PRO A 103 20.81 10.10 -32.28
C PRO A 103 20.69 11.30 -31.31
N GLN A 104 20.61 12.52 -31.84
CA GLN A 104 20.47 13.75 -31.06
C GLN A 104 19.05 13.99 -30.55
N ASP A 105 18.02 13.55 -31.29
CA ASP A 105 16.63 13.60 -30.85
C ASP A 105 16.38 12.61 -29.71
N VAL A 106 16.98 11.42 -29.80
CA VAL A 106 16.93 10.39 -28.75
C VAL A 106 17.58 10.89 -27.45
N ALA A 107 18.77 11.50 -27.53
CA ALA A 107 19.45 12.07 -26.36
C ALA A 107 18.65 13.22 -25.71
N SER A 108 18.04 14.09 -26.51
CA SER A 108 17.17 15.16 -26.03
C SER A 108 15.93 14.62 -25.31
N MET A 109 15.32 13.55 -25.84
CA MET A 109 14.16 12.91 -25.24
C MET A 109 14.48 12.21 -23.92
N GLN A 110 15.62 11.50 -23.86
CA GLN A 110 16.12 10.88 -22.65
C GLN A 110 16.35 11.92 -21.53
N ASN A 111 16.91 13.09 -21.87
CA ASN A 111 17.09 14.18 -20.91
C ASN A 111 15.75 14.68 -20.34
N ILE A 112 14.68 14.72 -21.14
CA ILE A 112 13.35 15.12 -20.67
C ILE A 112 12.77 14.08 -19.72
N ILE A 113 12.91 12.78 -20.04
CA ILE A 113 12.48 11.68 -19.17
C ILE A 113 13.22 11.73 -17.84
N ASP A 114 14.55 11.90 -17.89
CA ASP A 114 15.37 11.96 -16.68
C ASP A 114 15.06 13.22 -15.85
N ASN A 115 14.77 14.36 -16.47
CA ASN A 115 14.31 15.57 -15.77
C ASN A 115 12.95 15.34 -15.07
N HIS A 116 11.97 14.74 -15.75
CA HIS A 116 10.70 14.40 -15.12
C HIS A 116 10.86 13.36 -13.99
N MET A 117 11.76 12.39 -14.16
CA MET A 117 12.07 11.40 -13.14
C MET A 117 12.73 12.03 -11.91
N GLU A 118 13.69 12.94 -12.11
CA GLU A 118 14.39 13.61 -11.03
C GLU A 118 13.45 14.55 -10.26
N GLY A 119 12.64 15.33 -10.97
CA GLY A 119 11.62 16.15 -10.33
C GLY A 119 10.57 15.32 -9.59
N PHE A 120 10.20 14.15 -10.10
CA PHE A 120 9.29 13.24 -9.40
C PHE A 120 9.93 12.67 -8.12
N LYS A 121 11.20 12.27 -8.15
CA LYS A 121 11.93 11.83 -6.95
C LYS A 121 12.04 12.94 -5.91
N SER A 122 12.37 14.16 -6.34
CA SER A 122 12.44 15.33 -5.47
C SER A 122 11.09 15.61 -4.80
N PHE A 123 10.00 15.57 -5.58
CA PHE A 123 8.64 15.70 -5.07
C PHE A 123 8.30 14.64 -4.01
N LEU A 124 8.61 13.36 -4.27
CA LEU A 124 8.32 12.28 -3.32
C LEU A 124 9.08 12.46 -2.01
N SER A 125 10.35 12.87 -2.08
CA SER A 125 11.18 13.15 -0.90
C SER A 125 10.67 14.36 -0.12
N GLU A 126 10.27 15.44 -0.79
CA GLU A 126 9.66 16.61 -0.15
C GLU A 126 8.35 16.23 0.55
N ALA A 127 7.47 15.46 -0.13
CA ALA A 127 6.22 15.00 0.45
C ALA A 127 6.43 14.08 1.66
N ALA A 128 7.44 13.21 1.62
CA ALA A 128 7.77 12.34 2.76
C ALA A 128 8.25 13.16 3.97
N GLN A 129 9.15 14.12 3.74
CA GLN A 129 9.61 15.03 4.81
C GLN A 129 8.45 15.86 5.37
N TYR A 130 7.56 16.33 4.50
CA TYR A 130 6.36 17.07 4.90
C TYR A 130 5.48 16.27 5.86
N TYR A 131 5.13 15.01 5.54
CA TYR A 131 4.32 14.20 6.45
C TYR A 131 5.01 13.89 7.78
N GLN A 132 6.34 13.68 7.79
CA GLN A 132 7.10 13.51 9.03
C GLN A 132 7.03 14.77 9.92
N ASN A 133 7.15 15.96 9.31
CA ASN A 133 7.02 17.23 10.00
C ASN A 133 5.59 17.43 10.51
N LEU A 134 4.58 17.12 9.69
CA LEU A 134 3.16 17.23 10.04
C LEU A 134 2.81 16.35 11.25
N ILE A 135 3.31 15.10 11.30
CA ILE A 135 3.14 14.23 12.47
C ILE A 135 3.77 14.86 13.74
N THR A 136 4.93 15.50 13.59
CA THR A 136 5.64 16.16 14.70
C THR A 136 4.89 17.39 15.19
N GLU A 137 4.41 18.26 14.30
CA GLU A 137 3.61 19.43 14.65
C GLU A 137 2.25 19.03 15.24
N LEU A 138 1.59 18.02 14.66
CA LEU A 138 0.35 17.48 15.22
C LEU A 138 0.59 16.95 16.63
N ARG A 139 1.71 16.26 16.90
CA ARG A 139 2.05 15.81 18.26
C ARG A 139 2.18 16.98 19.23
N ARG A 140 2.79 18.08 18.79
CA ARG A 140 2.95 19.31 19.57
C ARG A 140 1.61 19.98 19.87
N CYS A 141 0.70 20.06 18.90
CA CYS A 141 -0.64 20.64 19.08
C CYS A 141 -1.48 19.88 20.12
N TYR A 142 -1.26 18.57 20.26
CA TYR A 142 -1.95 17.72 21.22
C TYR A 142 -1.21 17.57 22.58
N GLU A 143 -0.10 18.30 22.78
CA GLU A 143 0.71 18.31 24.01
C GLU A 143 1.18 16.90 24.46
N LEU A 144 1.47 16.01 23.50
CA LEU A 144 1.83 14.62 23.79
C LEU A 144 3.35 14.46 24.02
N PRO A 145 3.78 13.58 24.96
CA PRO A 145 5.20 13.30 25.19
C PRO A 145 5.91 12.77 23.92
N GLU A 146 7.22 12.99 23.83
CA GLU A 146 8.05 12.51 22.69
C GLU A 146 8.16 10.97 22.61
N GLU A 147 7.87 10.26 23.69
CA GLU A 147 7.91 8.79 23.72
C GLU A 147 6.86 8.16 22.78
N PRO A 148 7.16 7.01 22.14
CA PRO A 148 6.18 6.29 21.34
C PRO A 148 4.94 5.95 22.18
N LEU A 149 3.78 6.50 21.81
CA LEU A 149 2.49 6.27 22.49
C LEU A 149 2.06 4.81 22.50
N LEU A 150 2.77 3.96 21.75
CA LEU A 150 2.56 2.53 21.61
C LEU A 150 2.96 1.72 22.86
N TYR A 151 3.71 2.28 23.81
CA TYR A 151 4.19 1.55 25.00
C TYR A 151 3.48 1.89 26.33
N ARG A 152 2.55 2.85 26.37
CA ARG A 152 1.80 3.16 27.61
C ARG A 152 0.37 2.66 27.54
N MET A 153 0.22 1.35 27.77
CA MET A 153 -1.04 0.78 28.27
C MET A 153 -1.10 0.81 29.81
N ASP A 154 -0.04 1.26 30.49
CA ASP A 154 0.06 1.28 31.94
C ASP A 154 0.30 2.70 32.50
N GLY A 155 -0.70 3.23 33.21
CA GLY A 155 -0.54 4.01 34.44
C GLY A 155 -0.01 5.46 34.42
N GLY A 156 0.33 6.07 33.27
CA GLY A 156 0.82 7.46 33.23
C GLY A 156 -0.28 8.49 32.94
N SER A 157 -0.61 9.35 33.91
CA SER A 157 -1.65 10.38 33.81
C SER A 157 -1.27 11.51 32.82
N VAL A 158 -1.56 11.30 31.54
CA VAL A 158 -1.69 12.40 30.57
C VAL A 158 -3.16 12.82 30.59
N SER A 159 -3.43 14.06 31.01
CA SER A 159 -4.78 14.66 31.03
C SER A 159 -5.23 15.09 29.63
N VAL A 160 -5.06 14.24 28.62
CA VAL A 160 -5.57 14.51 27.26
C VAL A 160 -6.95 13.86 27.13
N GLU A 161 -7.91 14.63 26.63
CA GLU A 161 -9.26 14.17 26.39
C GLU A 161 -9.28 12.95 25.46
N PRO A 162 -9.96 11.84 25.83
CA PRO A 162 -9.93 10.60 25.04
C PRO A 162 -10.33 10.79 23.56
N ALA A 163 -11.26 11.69 23.27
CA ALA A 163 -11.69 12.01 21.91
C ALA A 163 -10.58 12.68 21.08
N LYS A 164 -9.81 13.59 21.69
CA LYS A 164 -8.66 14.25 21.05
C LYS A 164 -7.55 13.25 20.74
N LEU A 165 -7.24 12.39 21.71
CA LEU A 165 -6.26 11.33 21.50
C LEU A 165 -6.67 10.35 20.39
N LEU A 166 -7.96 10.03 20.27
CA LEU A 166 -8.47 9.18 19.20
C LEU A 166 -8.30 9.85 17.83
N LYS A 167 -8.64 11.13 17.71
CA LYS A 167 -8.43 11.93 16.48
C LYS A 167 -6.96 11.94 16.10
N TYR A 168 -6.06 12.30 17.03
CA TYR A 168 -4.60 12.28 16.80
C TYR A 168 -4.12 10.92 16.27
N ARG A 169 -4.50 9.82 16.94
CA ARG A 169 -4.11 8.46 16.53
C ARG A 169 -4.61 8.13 15.13
N TYR A 170 -5.88 8.40 14.85
CA TYR A 170 -6.47 8.15 13.54
C TYR A 170 -5.71 8.89 12.45
N SER A 171 -5.37 10.15 12.72
CA SER A 171 -4.64 11.04 11.81
C SER A 171 -3.24 10.53 11.51
N CYS A 172 -2.48 10.22 12.56
CA CYS A 172 -1.15 9.65 12.45
C CYS A 172 -1.17 8.35 11.66
N HIS A 173 -2.14 7.44 11.92
CA HIS A 173 -2.25 6.20 11.16
C HIS A 173 -2.37 6.48 9.65
N ARG A 174 -3.17 7.47 9.24
CA ARG A 174 -3.34 7.83 7.82
C ARG A 174 -2.06 8.42 7.25
N PHE A 175 -1.37 9.28 7.99
CA PHE A 175 -0.10 9.85 7.55
C PHE A 175 0.99 8.79 7.41
N TYR A 176 1.03 7.79 8.30
CA TYR A 176 1.93 6.64 8.16
C TYR A 176 1.59 5.77 6.94
N VAL A 177 0.31 5.58 6.61
CA VAL A 177 -0.07 4.94 5.33
C VAL A 177 0.43 5.76 4.14
N CYS A 178 0.26 7.09 4.16
CA CYS A 178 0.76 7.98 3.11
C CYS A 178 2.29 7.91 2.97
N LEU A 179 3.02 7.90 4.08
CA LEU A 179 4.48 7.73 4.11
C LEU A 179 4.92 6.38 3.52
N GLY A 180 4.20 5.30 3.84
CA GLY A 180 4.43 3.99 3.24
C GLY A 180 4.23 4.00 1.72
N ASP A 181 3.20 4.67 1.23
CA ASP A 181 2.96 4.82 -0.21
C ASP A 181 4.05 5.66 -0.90
N LEU A 182 4.46 6.77 -0.28
CA LEU A 182 5.55 7.61 -0.79
C LEU A 182 6.86 6.82 -0.88
N ALA A 183 7.23 6.09 0.16
CA ALA A 183 8.40 5.21 0.16
C ALA A 183 8.30 4.12 -0.92
N ARG A 184 7.12 3.52 -1.09
CA ARG A 184 6.86 2.54 -2.17
C ARG A 184 7.04 3.15 -3.56
N TYR A 185 6.55 4.37 -3.79
CA TYR A 185 6.75 5.07 -5.07
C TYR A 185 8.23 5.46 -5.29
N GLN A 186 8.98 5.82 -4.24
CA GLN A 186 10.41 6.10 -4.35
C GLN A 186 11.19 4.86 -4.82
N GLU A 187 10.89 3.68 -4.28
CA GLU A 187 11.50 2.43 -4.74
C GLU A 187 11.16 2.13 -6.20
N LEU A 188 9.90 2.33 -6.61
CA LEU A 188 9.47 2.13 -8.00
C LEU A 188 10.16 3.08 -9.00
N CYS A 189 10.70 4.20 -8.54
CA CYS A 189 11.48 5.14 -9.36
C CYS A 189 12.93 4.70 -9.57
N LYS A 190 13.43 3.75 -8.78
CA LYS A 190 14.74 3.13 -9.03
C LYS A 190 14.56 2.23 -10.25
N LYS A 191 15.36 2.41 -11.31
CA LYS A 191 15.34 1.59 -12.55
C LYS A 191 15.82 0.15 -12.28
N LEU A 192 15.30 -0.50 -11.24
CA LEU A 192 15.64 -1.82 -10.74
C LEU A 192 14.50 -2.78 -11.04
N ALA A 193 14.81 -4.07 -11.14
CA ALA A 193 13.76 -5.10 -11.08
C ALA A 193 13.05 -5.01 -9.73
N ILE A 194 11.72 -5.17 -9.71
CA ILE A 194 10.87 -5.09 -8.50
C ILE A 194 11.39 -6.00 -7.36
N GLN A 195 11.92 -7.17 -7.72
CA GLN A 195 12.50 -8.14 -6.79
C GLN A 195 13.77 -7.65 -6.08
N ASN A 196 14.43 -6.62 -6.62
CA ASN A 196 15.66 -6.03 -6.10
C ASN A 196 15.43 -4.69 -5.39
N CYS A 197 14.18 -4.23 -5.31
CA CYS A 197 13.82 -3.02 -4.57
C CYS A 197 13.82 -3.28 -3.06
N ASP A 198 14.17 -2.26 -2.27
CA ASP A 198 14.17 -2.36 -0.80
C ASP A 198 12.85 -1.82 -0.26
N TRP A 199 11.90 -2.72 -0.01
CA TRP A 199 10.58 -2.37 0.51
C TRP A 199 10.54 -2.11 2.02
N SER A 200 11.68 -2.22 2.73
CA SER A 200 11.74 -2.22 4.19
C SER A 200 11.20 -0.93 4.80
N LEU A 201 11.51 0.22 4.21
CA LEU A 201 11.02 1.51 4.70
C LEU A 201 9.51 1.63 4.55
N ALA A 202 8.96 1.27 3.39
CA ALA A 202 7.52 1.27 3.16
C ALA A 202 6.80 0.31 4.13
N ALA A 203 7.34 -0.90 4.30
CA ALA A 203 6.83 -1.88 5.24
C ALA A 203 6.84 -1.37 6.68
N SER A 204 7.92 -0.71 7.13
CA SER A 204 7.98 -0.13 8.48
C SER A 204 6.88 0.90 8.71
N TYR A 205 6.59 1.77 7.74
CA TYR A 205 5.52 2.76 7.87
C TYR A 205 4.14 2.13 7.92
N TYR A 206 3.88 1.11 7.09
CA TYR A 206 2.61 0.39 7.17
C TYR A 206 2.45 -0.39 8.49
N LEU A 207 3.52 -0.99 9.00
CA LEU A 207 3.52 -1.65 10.30
C LEU A 207 3.24 -0.65 11.44
N GLU A 208 3.88 0.52 11.44
CA GLU A 208 3.55 1.60 12.38
C GLU A 208 2.07 2.00 12.29
N ALA A 209 1.51 2.12 11.08
CA ALA A 209 0.09 2.40 10.91
C ALA A 209 -0.81 1.30 11.50
N THR A 210 -0.46 0.01 11.36
CA THR A 210 -1.21 -1.10 11.99
C THR A 210 -1.18 -1.03 13.52
N MET A 211 -0.08 -0.57 14.10
CA MET A 211 0.07 -0.47 15.56
C MET A 211 -0.72 0.73 16.12
N ILE A 212 -0.75 1.84 15.39
CA ILE A 212 -1.46 3.06 15.80
C ILE A 212 -2.98 2.88 15.70
N TRP A 213 -3.47 2.24 14.63
CA TRP A 213 -4.90 2.03 14.39
C TRP A 213 -5.19 0.60 13.88
N PRO A 214 -5.28 -0.39 14.78
CA PRO A 214 -5.45 -1.80 14.42
C PRO A 214 -6.83 -2.13 13.82
N ASP A 215 -7.78 -1.21 13.93
CA ASP A 215 -9.14 -1.39 13.38
C ASP A 215 -9.17 -1.25 11.85
N SER A 216 -8.16 -0.62 11.23
CA SER A 216 -8.10 -0.34 9.79
C SER A 216 -7.45 -1.48 9.00
N GLY A 217 -8.13 -1.93 7.96
CA GLY A 217 -7.64 -2.98 7.06
C GLY A 217 -6.63 -2.46 6.02
N ASN A 218 -6.60 -1.14 5.78
CA ASN A 218 -5.80 -0.55 4.71
C ASN A 218 -4.28 -0.84 4.85
N PRO A 219 -3.62 -0.60 6.00
CA PRO A 219 -2.20 -0.89 6.13
C PRO A 219 -1.85 -2.37 5.86
N HIS A 220 -2.71 -3.30 6.29
CA HIS A 220 -2.56 -4.71 5.97
C HIS A 220 -2.68 -4.98 4.47
N ASN A 221 -3.64 -4.38 3.77
CA ASN A 221 -3.72 -4.50 2.31
C ASN A 221 -2.45 -4.02 1.61
N GLN A 222 -1.85 -2.92 2.08
CA GLN A 222 -0.59 -2.41 1.54
C GLN A 222 0.59 -3.34 1.82
N LEU A 223 0.65 -3.96 3.01
CA LEU A 223 1.64 -4.99 3.32
C LEU A 223 1.48 -6.25 2.45
N ALA A 224 0.24 -6.65 2.15
CA ALA A 224 -0.04 -7.73 1.21
C ALA A 224 0.51 -7.41 -0.19
N LEU A 225 0.30 -6.18 -0.67
CA LEU A 225 0.88 -5.72 -1.94
C LEU A 225 2.42 -5.83 -1.94
N LEU A 226 3.09 -5.37 -0.87
CA LEU A 226 4.56 -5.50 -0.77
C LEU A 226 5.01 -6.98 -0.77
N ALA A 227 4.27 -7.86 -0.10
CA ALA A 227 4.54 -9.30 -0.10
C ALA A 227 4.46 -9.88 -1.53
N THR A 228 3.51 -9.43 -2.36
CA THR A 228 3.46 -9.84 -3.77
C THR A 228 4.67 -9.37 -4.59
N TYR A 229 5.26 -8.21 -4.26
CA TYR A 229 6.46 -7.71 -4.97
C TYR A 229 7.70 -8.58 -4.73
N ILE A 230 7.80 -9.19 -3.54
CA ILE A 230 8.90 -10.09 -3.19
C ILE A 230 8.59 -11.58 -3.46
N GLY A 231 7.39 -11.89 -3.97
CA GLY A 231 6.97 -13.26 -4.29
C GLY A 231 6.63 -14.12 -3.08
N ASP A 232 6.28 -13.52 -1.94
CA ASP A 232 5.86 -14.25 -0.75
C ASP A 232 4.32 -14.37 -0.71
N ASP A 233 3.81 -15.41 -1.37
CA ASP A 233 2.37 -15.68 -1.47
C ASP A 233 1.70 -15.91 -0.10
N PHE A 234 2.42 -16.48 0.86
CA PHE A 234 1.87 -16.76 2.19
C PHE A 234 1.77 -15.50 3.04
N LEU A 235 2.80 -14.65 3.02
CA LEU A 235 2.74 -13.34 3.66
C LEU A 235 1.67 -12.45 3.01
N ALA A 236 1.51 -12.53 1.68
CA ALA A 236 0.44 -11.85 0.96
C ALA A 236 -0.94 -12.35 1.43
N LEU A 237 -1.13 -13.68 1.53
CA LEU A 237 -2.35 -14.29 2.05
C LEU A 237 -2.65 -13.80 3.48
N TYR A 238 -1.66 -13.89 4.37
CA TYR A 238 -1.80 -13.46 5.76
C TYR A 238 -2.31 -12.02 5.85
N HIS A 239 -1.67 -11.10 5.14
CA HIS A 239 -2.04 -9.69 5.18
C HIS A 239 -3.37 -9.39 4.47
N CYS A 240 -3.71 -10.07 3.38
CA CYS A 240 -5.04 -9.98 2.77
C CYS A 240 -6.15 -10.40 3.74
N VAL A 241 -5.97 -11.53 4.44
CA VAL A 241 -6.94 -12.02 5.43
C VAL A 241 -7.03 -11.06 6.62
N ARG A 242 -5.90 -10.56 7.12
CA ARG A 242 -5.88 -9.53 8.19
C ARG A 242 -6.59 -8.25 7.77
N SER A 243 -6.46 -7.83 6.51
CA SER A 243 -7.16 -6.65 5.99
C SER A 243 -8.69 -6.80 5.98
N LEU A 244 -9.20 -8.04 5.89
CA LEU A 244 -10.62 -8.37 5.95
C LEU A 244 -11.11 -8.60 7.39
N ALA A 245 -10.25 -9.13 8.27
CA ALA A 245 -10.57 -9.55 9.63
C ALA A 245 -10.37 -8.45 10.68
N VAL A 246 -10.74 -7.22 10.37
CA VAL A 246 -10.68 -6.04 11.26
C VAL A 246 -12.02 -5.31 11.31
N LYS A 247 -12.16 -4.29 12.17
CA LYS A 247 -13.43 -3.55 12.31
C LYS A 247 -13.77 -2.71 11.09
N GLU A 248 -12.76 -2.19 10.40
CA GLU A 248 -12.87 -1.38 9.18
C GLU A 248 -12.14 -2.11 8.03
N PRO A 249 -12.75 -3.15 7.43
CA PRO A 249 -12.13 -3.92 6.35
C PRO A 249 -11.78 -3.06 5.13
N PHE A 250 -10.67 -3.36 4.46
CA PHE A 250 -10.35 -2.67 3.20
C PHE A 250 -11.22 -3.23 2.05
N PRO A 251 -11.97 -2.40 1.31
CA PRO A 251 -12.93 -2.87 0.32
C PRO A 251 -12.34 -3.79 -0.76
N ASP A 252 -11.13 -3.48 -1.24
CA ASP A 252 -10.51 -4.20 -2.36
C ASP A 252 -9.70 -5.43 -1.91
N ALA A 253 -9.55 -5.67 -0.61
CA ALA A 253 -8.74 -6.79 -0.09
C ALA A 253 -9.29 -8.15 -0.53
N TRP A 254 -10.60 -8.26 -0.75
CA TRP A 254 -11.23 -9.47 -1.25
C TRP A 254 -10.83 -9.77 -2.70
N ASP A 255 -10.77 -8.76 -3.56
CA ASP A 255 -10.37 -8.95 -4.95
C ASP A 255 -8.87 -9.22 -5.06
N ASN A 256 -8.05 -8.59 -4.21
CA ASN A 256 -6.63 -8.92 -4.08
C ASN A 256 -6.41 -10.38 -3.64
N LEU A 257 -7.23 -10.87 -2.70
CA LEU A 257 -7.18 -12.25 -2.23
C LEU A 257 -7.58 -13.26 -3.34
N LYS A 258 -8.61 -12.96 -4.13
CA LYS A 258 -8.97 -13.79 -5.29
C LYS A 258 -7.83 -13.85 -6.30
N LEU A 259 -7.26 -12.70 -6.64
CA LEU A 259 -6.16 -12.62 -7.61
C LEU A 259 -4.94 -13.43 -7.15
N LEU A 260 -4.61 -13.38 -5.86
CA LEU A 260 -3.57 -14.21 -5.26
C LEU A 260 -3.87 -15.70 -5.46
N PHE A 261 -5.09 -16.14 -5.18
CA PHE A 261 -5.48 -17.54 -5.36
C PHE A 261 -5.47 -18.00 -6.81
N GLU A 262 -5.94 -17.17 -7.74
CA GLU A 262 -5.92 -17.47 -9.18
C GLU A 262 -4.48 -17.59 -9.70
N THR A 263 -3.60 -16.69 -9.27
CA THR A 263 -2.18 -16.69 -9.61
C THR A 263 -1.50 -17.95 -9.06
N ASN A 264 -1.68 -18.24 -7.77
CA ASN A 264 -1.12 -19.42 -7.13
C ASN A 264 -1.67 -20.73 -7.72
N SER A 265 -2.94 -20.77 -8.15
CA SER A 265 -3.57 -21.93 -8.80
C SER A 265 -3.02 -22.19 -10.21
N SER A 266 -2.65 -21.12 -10.92
CA SER A 266 -2.03 -21.18 -12.25
C SER A 266 -0.56 -21.60 -12.20
N SER A 267 0.11 -21.40 -11.05
CA SER A 267 1.48 -21.86 -10.83
C SER A 267 1.57 -23.39 -10.87
N CYS A 268 2.54 -23.86 -11.64
CA CYS A 268 2.79 -25.25 -11.99
C CYS A 268 3.29 -26.05 -10.76
N LEU A 269 2.40 -26.50 -9.87
CA LEU A 269 2.71 -27.50 -8.83
C LEU A 269 2.79 -28.91 -9.44
N HIS A 270 3.44 -29.05 -10.60
CA HIS A 270 3.56 -30.31 -11.34
C HIS A 270 4.36 -31.39 -10.59
N LEU A 271 5.01 -31.05 -9.47
CA LEU A 271 5.89 -31.97 -8.75
C LEU A 271 5.21 -32.80 -7.65
N LEU A 272 3.92 -32.60 -7.35
CA LEU A 272 3.25 -33.32 -6.25
C LEU A 272 2.13 -34.27 -6.69
N SER A 273 1.71 -34.21 -7.95
CA SER A 273 0.64 -35.09 -8.47
C SER A 273 1.15 -36.38 -9.08
N THR A 274 2.47 -36.58 -9.12
CA THR A 274 3.06 -37.84 -9.57
C THR A 274 3.64 -38.56 -8.35
N GLU A 275 2.99 -39.66 -7.95
CA GLU A 275 3.48 -40.68 -6.99
C GLU A 275 3.20 -40.52 -5.48
N ALA A 276 1.98 -40.14 -5.08
CA ALA A 276 1.51 -40.42 -3.71
C ALA A 276 0.21 -41.25 -3.73
N ALA A 277 0.35 -42.58 -3.81
CA ALA A 277 -0.74 -43.50 -3.51
C ALA A 277 -0.87 -43.62 -1.98
N PHE A 278 -1.89 -42.98 -1.40
CA PHE A 278 -2.25 -43.17 0.00
C PHE A 278 -3.11 -44.43 0.14
N ASP A 279 -2.60 -45.41 0.89
CA ASP A 279 -3.40 -46.55 1.34
C ASP A 279 -4.21 -46.16 2.59
N PHE A 280 -5.49 -45.86 2.40
CA PHE A 280 -6.41 -45.51 3.49
C PHE A 280 -6.62 -46.64 4.50
N LEU A 281 -6.22 -47.87 4.18
CA LEU A 281 -6.31 -49.01 5.09
C LEU A 281 -5.11 -49.09 6.04
N LYS A 282 -4.04 -48.32 5.80
CA LYS A 282 -2.82 -48.29 6.63
C LYS A 282 -2.22 -46.88 6.78
N PRO A 283 -2.82 -46.02 7.61
CA PRO A 283 -2.43 -44.61 7.71
C PRO A 283 -1.02 -44.36 8.30
N SER A 284 -0.43 -45.36 8.97
CA SER A 284 0.87 -45.25 9.63
C SER A 284 2.07 -45.70 8.78
N GLU A 285 1.84 -46.33 7.63
CA GLU A 285 2.90 -46.80 6.74
C GLU A 285 3.19 -45.72 5.69
N ARG A 286 4.25 -44.93 5.88
CA ARG A 286 4.75 -44.02 4.84
C ARG A 286 5.28 -44.89 3.70
N SER A 287 4.66 -44.83 2.52
CA SER A 287 5.16 -45.48 1.30
C SER A 287 6.60 -45.06 1.03
N SER A 288 7.56 -45.90 1.41
CA SER A 288 8.98 -45.68 1.20
C SER A 288 9.39 -46.18 -0.19
N SER A 289 8.93 -45.51 -1.24
CA SER A 289 9.54 -45.61 -2.57
C SER A 289 10.44 -44.40 -2.80
N TRP A 290 11.31 -44.09 -1.83
CA TRP A 290 12.38 -43.11 -2.02
C TRP A 290 13.70 -43.87 -2.22
N MET A 291 14.40 -43.55 -3.31
CA MET A 291 15.70 -44.06 -3.76
C MET A 291 15.79 -45.53 -4.18
N LYS A 292 15.77 -45.76 -5.51
CA LYS A 292 16.71 -46.67 -6.19
C LYS A 292 16.78 -46.38 -7.69
N SER A 293 17.94 -45.82 -8.08
CA SER A 293 18.69 -46.08 -9.32
C SER A 293 17.96 -46.03 -10.67
N ASN A 294 18.40 -45.11 -11.54
CA ASN A 294 18.90 -45.55 -12.84
C ASN A 294 19.96 -44.60 -13.41
N THR A 295 21.21 -44.89 -13.08
CA THR A 295 22.36 -44.56 -13.91
C THR A 295 22.21 -45.34 -15.21
N ARG A 296 21.83 -44.68 -16.31
CA ARG A 296 22.00 -45.26 -17.65
C ARG A 296 22.61 -44.23 -18.58
N SER A 297 23.92 -44.39 -18.76
CA SER A 297 24.73 -43.86 -19.86
C SER A 297 24.00 -44.00 -21.20
N GLY A 298 23.90 -42.90 -21.93
CA GLY A 298 23.33 -42.83 -23.28
C GLY A 298 23.54 -41.44 -23.89
N SER A 299 24.63 -41.28 -24.63
CA SER A 299 24.89 -40.15 -25.51
C SER A 299 23.79 -39.99 -26.57
N LEU A 300 23.26 -38.78 -26.81
CA LEU A 300 23.19 -38.13 -28.13
C LEU A 300 22.58 -36.69 -28.10
N SER A 301 23.35 -35.76 -28.68
CA SER A 301 23.02 -34.53 -29.44
C SER A 301 21.84 -33.59 -29.10
N LYS A 302 22.23 -32.34 -28.76
CA LYS A 302 21.82 -31.03 -29.33
C LYS A 302 20.34 -30.73 -29.64
N ASN A 303 19.76 -29.80 -28.87
CA ASN A 303 19.31 -28.44 -29.28
C ASN A 303 17.97 -28.03 -28.63
N LYS A 304 17.99 -26.83 -28.03
CA LYS A 304 16.95 -25.77 -27.97
C LYS A 304 16.49 -25.29 -26.58
N VAL A 305 16.80 -24.01 -26.40
CA VAL A 305 16.03 -22.92 -25.78
C VAL A 305 16.02 -22.87 -24.25
N GLU A 306 16.63 -21.77 -23.79
CA GLU A 306 16.68 -21.23 -22.43
C GLU A 306 15.28 -21.12 -21.82
N ALA A 307 15.10 -21.76 -20.68
CA ALA A 307 14.17 -21.34 -19.66
C ALA A 307 15.00 -21.18 -18.39
N ALA A 308 14.93 -20.00 -17.76
CA ALA A 308 15.67 -19.68 -16.55
C ALA A 308 15.44 -20.76 -15.49
N GLU A 309 16.53 -21.44 -15.10
CA GLU A 309 16.51 -22.45 -14.05
C GLU A 309 16.14 -21.78 -12.72
N TYR A 310 14.89 -21.98 -12.30
CA TYR A 310 14.50 -21.82 -10.91
C TYR A 310 15.16 -22.95 -10.13
N VAL A 311 16.28 -22.66 -9.47
CA VAL A 311 16.97 -23.60 -8.59
C VAL A 311 16.06 -23.82 -7.38
N CYS A 312 15.22 -24.86 -7.44
CA CYS A 312 14.45 -25.34 -6.30
C CYS A 312 15.44 -25.99 -5.32
N SER A 313 15.78 -25.27 -4.24
CA SER A 313 16.45 -25.89 -3.08
C SER A 313 15.55 -26.97 -2.50
N GLY A 314 16.14 -28.08 -2.06
CA GLY A 314 15.47 -29.33 -1.69
C GLY A 314 14.64 -29.32 -0.39
N GLU A 315 14.11 -28.18 0.02
CA GLU A 315 12.99 -28.12 0.97
C GLU A 315 11.73 -27.93 0.13
N THR A 316 10.80 -28.89 0.18
CA THR A 316 9.48 -28.69 -0.41
C THR A 316 8.82 -27.52 0.31
N ASP A 317 8.83 -26.34 -0.31
CA ASP A 317 8.16 -25.16 0.22
C ASP A 317 6.66 -25.48 0.36
N LEU A 318 6.22 -25.66 1.59
CA LEU A 318 4.84 -26.04 1.92
C LEU A 318 3.90 -24.82 1.82
N TRP A 319 4.44 -23.60 1.78
CA TRP A 319 3.65 -22.38 1.84
C TRP A 319 2.77 -22.17 0.59
N PRO A 320 3.24 -22.39 -0.65
CA PRO A 320 2.38 -22.37 -1.82
C PRO A 320 1.25 -23.42 -1.75
N LEU A 321 1.50 -24.60 -1.16
CA LEU A 321 0.47 -25.61 -0.96
C LEU A 321 -0.56 -25.19 0.08
N PHE A 322 -0.12 -24.53 1.15
CA PHE A 322 -1.00 -23.98 2.16
C PHE A 322 -1.90 -22.90 1.56
N VAL A 323 -1.34 -21.97 0.78
CA VAL A 323 -2.12 -20.94 0.06
C VAL A 323 -3.16 -21.59 -0.86
N ARG A 324 -2.76 -22.61 -1.63
CA ARG A 324 -3.68 -23.38 -2.48
C ARG A 324 -4.74 -24.14 -1.68
N MET A 325 -4.40 -24.69 -0.52
CA MET A 325 -5.36 -25.36 0.36
C MET A 325 -6.42 -24.37 0.87
N ILE A 326 -5.96 -23.18 1.32
CA ILE A 326 -6.84 -22.12 1.81
C ILE A 326 -7.77 -21.60 0.71
N SER A 327 -7.32 -21.52 -0.55
CA SER A 327 -8.16 -21.06 -1.67
C SER A 327 -9.41 -21.93 -1.86
N PHE A 328 -9.33 -23.25 -1.67
CA PHE A 328 -10.49 -24.15 -1.79
C PHE A 328 -11.58 -23.86 -0.75
N PHE A 329 -11.20 -23.41 0.45
CA PHE A 329 -12.15 -23.05 1.50
C PHE A 329 -12.84 -21.71 1.22
N PHE A 330 -12.13 -20.76 0.58
CA PHE A 330 -12.67 -19.45 0.20
C PHE A 330 -13.59 -19.49 -1.04
N VAL A 331 -13.26 -20.29 -2.06
CA VAL A 331 -14.09 -20.41 -3.27
C VAL A 331 -15.43 -21.11 -2.98
N ARG A 332 -15.43 -22.14 -2.10
CA ARG A 332 -16.67 -22.84 -1.74
C ARG A 332 -17.65 -22.03 -0.89
N SER A 333 -17.16 -21.04 -0.16
CA SER A 333 -18.01 -20.21 0.71
C SER A 333 -18.68 -19.04 -0.04
N SER A 334 -18.26 -18.74 -1.27
CA SER A 334 -18.87 -17.69 -2.11
C SER A 334 -20.08 -18.17 -2.94
N ASP A 335 -20.27 -19.48 -3.11
CA ASP A 335 -21.45 -20.07 -3.79
C ASP A 335 -22.71 -20.15 -2.90
N ALA A 336 -22.60 -19.83 -1.60
CA ALA A 336 -23.72 -19.79 -0.68
C ALA A 336 -24.53 -18.49 -0.85
N SER A 337 -25.37 -18.45 -1.88
CA SER A 337 -26.45 -17.48 -2.01
C SER A 337 -27.26 -17.39 -0.69
N TYR A 338 -27.55 -16.17 -0.21
CA TYR A 338 -28.49 -15.78 0.87
C TYR A 338 -27.96 -15.01 2.10
N VAL A 339 -26.68 -14.64 2.20
CA VAL A 339 -26.20 -13.71 3.25
C VAL A 339 -25.38 -12.58 2.60
N PRO A 340 -25.47 -11.31 3.05
CA PRO A 340 -24.62 -10.24 2.51
C PRO A 340 -23.17 -10.71 2.53
N VAL A 341 -22.58 -10.79 1.33
CA VAL A 341 -21.26 -11.38 1.04
C VAL A 341 -20.18 -10.92 2.03
N TYR A 342 -20.25 -9.66 2.45
CA TYR A 342 -19.34 -9.06 3.46
C TYR A 342 -19.35 -9.78 4.82
N HIS A 343 -20.51 -10.20 5.35
CA HIS A 343 -20.57 -10.85 6.67
C HIS A 343 -19.99 -12.26 6.65
N HIS A 344 -20.23 -13.02 5.58
CA HIS A 344 -19.69 -14.37 5.46
C HIS A 344 -18.19 -14.37 5.15
N CYS A 345 -17.73 -13.44 4.30
CA CYS A 345 -16.31 -13.24 4.00
C CYS A 345 -15.51 -12.84 5.26
N ASN A 346 -16.06 -11.95 6.10
CA ASN A 346 -15.41 -11.57 7.36
C ASN A 346 -15.30 -12.74 8.34
N LEU A 347 -16.33 -13.59 8.45
CA LEU A 347 -16.28 -14.74 9.36
C LEU A 347 -15.23 -15.78 8.90
N THR A 348 -15.17 -16.06 7.59
CA THR A 348 -14.13 -16.93 7.01
C THR A 348 -12.74 -16.34 7.22
N ALA A 349 -12.57 -15.03 7.01
CA ALA A 349 -11.30 -14.35 7.25
C ALA A 349 -10.88 -14.40 8.74
N VAL A 350 -11.81 -14.16 9.67
CA VAL A 350 -11.55 -14.28 11.12
C VAL A 350 -11.16 -15.70 11.51
N LEU A 351 -11.83 -16.72 10.96
CA LEU A 351 -11.46 -18.12 11.22
C LEU A 351 -10.06 -18.45 10.72
N ILE A 352 -9.66 -17.93 9.56
CA ILE A 352 -8.33 -18.17 8.99
C ILE A 352 -7.25 -17.38 9.73
N CYS A 353 -7.54 -16.16 10.18
CA CYS A 353 -6.68 -15.43 11.11
C CYS A 353 -6.44 -16.16 12.43
N ASN A 354 -7.33 -17.06 12.86
CA ASN A 354 -7.08 -17.89 14.05
C ASN A 354 -6.27 -19.15 13.74
N LEU A 355 -6.11 -19.51 12.46
CA LEU A 355 -5.33 -20.67 12.00
C LEU A 355 -3.88 -20.31 11.65
N ILE A 356 -3.62 -19.04 11.34
CA ILE A 356 -2.32 -18.47 10.97
C ILE A 356 -1.87 -17.53 12.08
#